data_AF-A0A7J4PU37-F1
#
_entry.id   AF-A0A7J4PU37-F1
#
_cell.length_a   1.000
_cell.length_b   1.000
_cell.length_c   1.000
_cell.angle_alpha   90.00
_cell.angle_beta   90.00
_cell.angle_gamma   90.00
#
_symmetry.space_group_name_H-M   'P 1'
#
loop_
_entity.id
_entity.type
_entity.pdbx_description
1 polymer ?
#
loop_
_entity_poly.entity_id
_entity_poly.type
_entity_poly.pdbx_seq_one_letter_code
_entity_poly.pdbx_strand_id
1 'polypeptide(L)' 'MGEFLILDPPRPIGGTVSLTRIPMQAAQPPESDEIDLAGYEGRSIMVCGHEDSGWIYSAKIVDQARPILTAVVEKVFGQE' A
#
# COMPACT_ATOMS: atom_id res chain seq x y z
N MET A 1 23.92 1.71 26.68
CA MET A 1 24.52 1.67 25.33
C MET A 1 23.41 1.23 24.39
N GLY A 2 23.07 2.03 23.37
CA GLY A 2 21.98 1.69 22.46
C GLY A 2 22.51 0.84 21.31
N GLU A 3 22.00 -0.37 21.16
CA GLU A 3 22.25 -1.19 19.98
C GLU A 3 21.16 -0.88 18.94
N PHE A 4 21.57 -0.72 17.68
CA PHE A 4 20.65 -0.50 16.57
C PHE A 4 20.80 -1.66 15.58
N LEU A 5 19.67 -2.13 15.09
CA LEU A 5 19.60 -3.12 14.03
C LEU A 5 19.52 -2.42 12.68
N ILE A 6 20.27 -2.92 11.71
CA ILE A 6 20.13 -2.52 10.31
C ILE A 6 18.86 -3.17 9.79
N LEU A 7 17.90 -2.34 9.36
CA LEU A 7 16.71 -2.79 8.66
C LEU A 7 17.03 -2.74 7.16
N ASP A 8 17.24 -3.90 6.55
CA ASP A 8 17.31 -4.03 5.09
C ASP A 8 15.88 -4.20 4.56
N PRO A 9 15.36 -3.27 3.75
CA PRO A 9 14.04 -3.40 3.17
C PRO A 9 13.93 -4.64 2.25
N PRO A 10 12.86 -5.43 2.35
CA PRO A 10 12.56 -6.40 1.31
C PRO A 10 12.43 -5.69 -0.03
N ARG A 11 13.02 -6.29 -1.08
CA ARG A 11 12.94 -5.75 -2.44
C ARG A 11 11.47 -5.59 -2.84
N PRO A 12 11.08 -4.49 -3.52
CA PRO A 12 9.73 -4.33 -4.02
C PRO A 12 9.39 -5.54 -4.91
N ILE A 13 8.34 -6.27 -4.54
CA ILE A 13 7.73 -7.23 -5.47
C ILE A 13 6.98 -6.35 -6.46
N GLY A 14 7.59 -6.12 -7.62
CA GLY A 14 7.07 -5.26 -8.68
C GLY A 14 5.66 -5.72 -9.07
N GLY A 15 4.65 -4.99 -8.59
CA GLY A 15 3.26 -5.26 -8.86
C GLY A 15 2.44 -4.03 -8.46
N THR A 16 1.71 -3.48 -9.41
CA THR A 16 0.65 -2.50 -9.10
C THR A 16 -0.49 -3.26 -8.45
N VAL A 17 -1.00 -2.76 -7.33
CA VAL A 17 -2.19 -3.31 -6.66
C VAL A 17 -3.31 -2.29 -6.69
N SER A 18 -4.54 -2.72 -6.98
CA SER A 18 -5.74 -1.89 -6.85
C SER A 18 -6.43 -2.15 -5.51
N LEU A 19 -7.19 -1.19 -5.01
CA LEU A 19 -7.85 -1.26 -3.70
C LEU A 19 -9.36 -1.21 -3.86
N THR A 20 -10.09 -2.12 -3.21
CA THR A 20 -11.56 -2.11 -3.19
C THR A 20 -12.11 -2.21 -1.78
N ARG A 21 -13.22 -1.52 -1.49
CA ARG A 21 -13.92 -1.66 -0.20
C ARG A 21 -14.73 -2.95 -0.11
N ILE A 22 -14.91 -3.63 -1.24
CA ILE A 22 -15.73 -4.83 -1.35
C ILE A 22 -15.09 -5.98 -0.57
N PRO A 23 -15.88 -6.76 0.22
CA PRO A 23 -15.42 -8.00 0.80
C PRO A 23 -15.11 -9.04 -0.28
N MET A 24 -14.03 -9.81 -0.10
CA MET A 24 -13.60 -10.83 -1.07
C MET A 24 -14.68 -11.88 -1.43
N GLN A 25 -15.65 -12.10 -0.54
CA GLN A 25 -16.75 -13.07 -0.75
C GLN A 25 -18.02 -12.44 -1.34
N ALA A 26 -18.02 -11.13 -1.62
CA ALA A 26 -19.17 -10.47 -2.22
C ALA A 26 -19.32 -10.89 -3.69
N ALA A 27 -20.55 -11.11 -4.13
CA ALA A 27 -20.87 -11.40 -5.53
C ALA A 27 -20.88 -10.11 -6.39
N GLN A 28 -19.85 -9.29 -6.25
CA GLN A 28 -19.68 -8.01 -6.94
C GLN A 28 -18.25 -7.90 -7.48
N PRO A 29 -18.05 -7.30 -8.66
CA PRO A 29 -16.72 -7.06 -9.19
C PRO A 29 -15.98 -6.01 -8.35
N PRO A 30 -14.67 -6.18 -8.05
CA PRO A 30 -13.92 -5.28 -7.19
C PRO A 30 -13.91 -3.82 -7.69
N GLU A 31 -13.99 -3.61 -8.99
CA GLU A 31 -14.04 -2.30 -9.66
C GLU A 31 -15.30 -1.49 -9.30
N SER A 32 -16.37 -2.14 -8.81
CA SER A 32 -17.63 -1.46 -8.50
C SER A 32 -17.61 -0.58 -7.25
N ASP A 33 -16.62 -0.76 -6.37
CA ASP A 33 -16.32 0.13 -5.24
C ASP A 33 -14.80 0.20 -5.03
N GLU A 34 -14.10 0.48 -6.13
CA GLU A 34 -12.67 0.79 -6.13
C GLU A 34 -12.42 2.09 -5.33
N ILE A 35 -11.34 2.10 -4.56
CA ILE A 35 -10.93 3.27 -3.80
C ILE A 35 -10.15 4.19 -4.73
N ASP A 36 -10.72 5.38 -4.99
CA ASP A 36 -9.99 6.45 -5.67
C ASP A 36 -8.76 6.88 -4.86
N LEU A 37 -7.59 6.73 -5.48
CA LEU A 37 -6.28 7.05 -4.88
C LEU A 37 -5.72 8.41 -5.32
N ALA A 38 -6.42 9.16 -6.18
CA ALA A 38 -5.91 10.43 -6.71
C ALA A 38 -5.53 11.43 -5.59
N GLY A 39 -6.27 11.42 -4.47
CA GLY A 39 -5.96 12.27 -3.31
C GLY A 39 -4.66 11.93 -2.54
N TYR A 40 -4.05 10.79 -2.85
CA TYR A 40 -2.86 10.27 -2.19
C TYR A 40 -1.61 10.23 -3.10
N GLU A 41 -1.70 10.76 -4.32
CA GLU A 41 -0.57 10.84 -5.24
C GLU A 41 0.66 11.49 -4.59
N GLY A 42 1.83 10.90 -4.85
CA GLY A 42 3.10 11.35 -4.28
C GLY A 42 3.22 11.16 -2.76
N ARG A 43 2.38 10.32 -2.15
CA ARG A 43 2.47 9.92 -0.74
C ARG A 43 2.54 8.41 -0.62
N SER A 44 3.29 7.95 0.37
CA SER A 44 3.18 6.56 0.82
C SER A 44 1.95 6.43 1.73
N ILE A 45 1.13 5.42 1.52
CA ILE A 45 -0.04 5.13 2.34
C ILE A 45 0.07 3.75 2.97
N MET A 46 -0.47 3.60 4.18
CA MET A 46 -0.64 2.31 4.82
C MET A 46 -2.08 1.85 4.62
N VAL A 47 -2.23 0.61 4.14
CA VAL A 47 -3.53 0.01 3.84
C VAL A 47 -3.66 -1.31 4.60
N CYS A 48 -4.85 -1.58 5.13
CA CYS A 48 -5.23 -2.90 5.63
C CYS A 48 -6.27 -3.53 4.72
N GLY A 49 -6.22 -4.85 4.56
CA GLY A 49 -7.18 -5.61 3.76
C GLY A 49 -6.66 -7.01 3.45
N HIS A 50 -7.26 -7.67 2.45
CA HIS A 50 -6.88 -8.99 1.99
C HIS A 50 -6.34 -8.90 0.56
N GLU A 51 -5.05 -9.22 0.38
CA GLU A 51 -4.44 -9.29 -0.95
C GLU A 51 -4.85 -10.59 -1.65
N ASP A 52 -5.38 -10.45 -2.86
CA ASP A 52 -5.65 -11.54 -3.78
C ASP A 52 -5.64 -11.02 -5.22
N SER A 53 -4.86 -11.66 -6.08
CA SER A 53 -4.89 -11.45 -7.54
C SER A 53 -4.69 -9.99 -7.98
N GLY A 54 -3.79 -9.25 -7.31
CA GLY A 54 -3.51 -7.84 -7.63
C GLY A 54 -4.52 -6.84 -7.05
N TRP A 55 -5.43 -7.31 -6.20
CA TRP A 55 -6.38 -6.49 -5.46
C TRP A 55 -6.17 -6.60 -3.96
N ILE A 56 -6.42 -5.51 -3.24
CA ILE A 56 -6.64 -5.54 -1.80
C ILE A 56 -8.14 -5.34 -1.54
N TYR A 57 -8.78 -6.39 -1.05
CA TYR A 57 -10.20 -6.41 -0.67
C TYR A 57 -10.43 -5.90 0.74
N SER A 58 -11.65 -5.40 1.00
CA SER A 58 -12.00 -4.74 2.27
C SER A 58 -11.01 -3.65 2.67
N ALA A 59 -10.41 -3.00 1.66
CA ALA A 59 -9.30 -2.10 1.83
C ALA A 59 -9.70 -0.88 2.66
N LYS A 60 -8.82 -0.51 3.59
CA LYS A 60 -8.92 0.71 4.38
C LYS A 60 -7.57 1.38 4.44
N ILE A 61 -7.54 2.66 4.09
CA ILE A 61 -6.37 3.52 4.32
C ILE A 61 -6.35 3.85 5.80
N VAL A 62 -5.31 3.39 6.49
CA VAL A 62 -5.17 3.54 7.94
C VAL A 62 -4.16 4.62 8.33
N ASP A 63 -3.22 4.94 7.45
CA ASP A 63 -2.28 6.05 7.62
C ASP A 63 -1.78 6.60 6.28
N GLN A 64 -1.32 7.84 6.30
CA GLN A 64 -0.65 8.50 5.18
C GLN A 64 0.66 9.13 5.63
N ALA A 65 1.75 8.74 4.97
CA ALA A 65 3.06 9.30 5.22
C ALA A 65 3.10 10.78 4.80
N ARG A 66 3.82 11.56 5.61
CA ARG A 66 4.23 12.92 5.25
C ARG A 66 5.48 12.84 4.35
N PRO A 67 5.83 13.93 3.63
CA PRO A 67 6.85 13.89 2.58
C PRO A 67 8.22 13.31 2.99
N ILE A 68 8.67 13.53 4.24
CA ILE A 68 9.94 12.97 4.72
C ILE A 68 9.89 11.44 4.75
N LEU A 69 8.85 10.87 5.34
CA LEU A 69 8.68 9.42 5.39
C LEU A 69 8.45 8.85 3.99
N THR A 70 7.71 9.55 3.13
CA THR A 70 7.55 9.17 1.72
C THR A 70 8.89 9.10 1.00
N ALA A 71 9.73 10.13 1.11
CA ALA A 71 11.06 10.12 0.49
C ALA A 71 11.97 9.00 1.03
N VAL A 72 11.83 8.65 2.31
CA VAL A 72 12.53 7.50 2.90
C VAL A 72 12.02 6.19 2.28
N VAL A 73 10.71 5.98 2.21
CA VAL A 73 10.12 4.79 1.59
C VAL A 73 10.54 4.67 0.13
N GLU A 74 10.50 5.75 -0.65
CA GLU A 74 10.95 5.77 -2.05
C GLU A 74 12.44 5.43 -2.18
N LYS A 75 13.31 5.98 -1.34
CA LYS A 75 14.75 5.65 -1.37
C LYS A 75 15.03 4.17 -1.07
N VAL A 76 14.22 3.59 -0.20
CA VAL A 76 14.40 2.27 0.39
C VAL A 76 13.78 1.18 -0.48
N PHE A 77 12.63 1.45 -1.10
CA PHE A 77 11.82 0.49 -1.86
C PHE A 77 11.55 0.88 -3.32
N GLY A 78 11.87 2.11 -3.73
CA GLY A 78 11.55 2.64 -5.07
C GLY A 78 12.64 2.46 -6.11
N GLN A 79 13.71 1.70 -5.82
CA GLN A 79 14.75 1.40 -6.81
C GLN A 79 14.36 0.16 -7.63
N GLU A 80 14.05 0.39 -8.91
CA GLU A 80 14.02 -0.63 -9.96
C GLU A 80 15.43 -1.07 -10.38
#